data_AF-A0AAD2FD85-F1
#
_entry.id   AF-A0AAD2FD85-F1
#
_cell.length_a   1.000
_cell.length_b   1.000
_cell.length_c   1.000
_cell.angle_alpha   90.00
_cell.angle_beta   90.00
_cell.angle_gamma   90.00
#
_symmetry.space_group_name_H-M   'P 1'
#
loop_
_entity.id
_entity.type
_entity.pdbx_description
1 polymer ?
#
loop_
_entity_poly.entity_id
_entity_poly.type
_entity_poly.pdbx_seq_one_letter_code
_entity_poly.pdbx_strand_id
1 'polypeptide(L)'
;MGMITATTTRTTRSTRITATTLLPLLAATCSSLALFSPPTRSCRVATPPHHCGFCAPSSPRRPLLSTITWIGARQQFTTMSLAMTDNDENDDLSAQENTLSLATNETTSSSALAAKEISPLPMQPKKLHSVTVCMVPPPENEHVWEQVSEMRRTLQDPGYYRWPPHANLLYPFLELGNYKKDPESRQTNLNVIVEKLQTAMRKCPPFWIQLKQFGTFGGKQRGVLWLDPESFPMNEDATGTIEESSKNGVAPLIQLQSLLEEAFPSCQAQSQKNSSGFVPHMTLSHFENLEAAKAAQELISPIPTQLEFVLDRIYLLERLGDDGQFLRVAEIGLGEESSSKVTAIFDPPSPFPGMPADEEDWVHEERMKLKSRRNGKGRKTRGKQQRRRRSWNPRVPDTPEMIAAKRAERKAKRERLEREQQQEEEQAATGEA
;
A
#
# COMPACT_ATOMS: atom_id res chain seq x y z
N MET A 1 -33.69 -54.02 -51.54
CA MET A 1 -33.80 -52.57 -51.30
C MET A 1 -33.11 -52.26 -49.98
N GLY A 2 -31.81 -51.98 -50.03
CA GLY A 2 -30.98 -51.67 -48.86
C GLY A 2 -30.63 -50.19 -48.86
N MET A 3 -30.94 -49.49 -47.77
CA MET A 3 -30.67 -48.07 -47.60
C MET A 3 -29.17 -47.83 -47.35
N ILE A 4 -28.62 -46.89 -48.10
CA ILE A 4 -27.23 -46.43 -48.06
C ILE A 4 -27.08 -45.40 -46.94
N THR A 5 -26.04 -45.59 -46.13
CA THR A 5 -25.55 -44.68 -45.09
C THR A 5 -24.77 -43.51 -45.69
N ALA A 6 -24.98 -42.30 -45.19
CA ALA A 6 -24.15 -41.12 -45.49
C ALA A 6 -23.37 -40.72 -44.23
N THR A 7 -22.04 -40.73 -44.34
CA THR A 7 -21.09 -40.31 -43.31
C THR A 7 -20.37 -39.07 -43.83
N THR A 8 -20.56 -37.92 -43.18
CA THR A 8 -19.92 -36.65 -43.57
C THR A 8 -18.77 -36.34 -42.62
N THR A 9 -17.53 -36.47 -43.12
CA THR A 9 -16.30 -36.01 -42.48
C THR A 9 -16.08 -34.51 -42.73
N ARG A 10 -15.83 -33.72 -41.68
CA ARG A 10 -15.47 -32.30 -41.79
C ARG A 10 -13.99 -32.11 -41.46
N THR A 11 -13.24 -31.73 -42.48
CA THR A 11 -11.78 -31.52 -42.48
C THR A 11 -11.40 -30.15 -41.91
N THR A 12 -10.30 -30.13 -41.19
CA THR A 12 -9.60 -29.00 -40.58
C THR A 12 -9.01 -28.03 -41.61
N ARG A 13 -8.96 -26.73 -41.30
CA ARG A 13 -8.15 -25.76 -42.05
C ARG A 13 -7.31 -24.93 -41.08
N SER A 14 -6.00 -25.15 -41.17
CA SER A 14 -4.92 -24.43 -40.49
C SER A 14 -4.43 -23.32 -41.43
N THR A 15 -4.38 -22.09 -40.95
CA THR A 15 -3.79 -20.95 -41.66
C THR A 15 -2.39 -20.68 -41.10
N ARG A 16 -1.36 -20.99 -41.91
CA ARG A 16 0.00 -20.50 -41.75
C ARG A 16 0.10 -19.11 -42.39
N ILE A 17 0.71 -18.17 -41.66
CA ILE A 17 1.17 -16.88 -42.19
C ILE A 17 2.67 -17.03 -42.47
N THR A 18 3.07 -16.87 -43.72
CA THR A 18 4.48 -16.80 -44.15
C THR A 18 4.86 -15.36 -44.49
N ALA A 19 6.02 -14.95 -43.98
CA ALA A 19 6.67 -13.68 -44.27
C ALA A 19 7.13 -13.58 -45.73
N THR A 20 7.15 -12.37 -46.28
CA THR A 20 7.85 -12.06 -47.54
C THR A 20 8.48 -10.67 -47.44
N THR A 21 9.80 -10.68 -47.49
CA THR A 21 10.78 -9.59 -47.62
C THR A 21 10.59 -8.83 -48.94
N LEU A 22 10.76 -7.50 -48.96
CA LEU A 22 11.26 -6.76 -50.14
C LEU A 22 11.80 -5.38 -49.73
N LEU A 23 13.10 -5.17 -49.98
CA LEU A 23 13.79 -3.87 -50.07
C LEU A 23 13.62 -3.30 -51.49
N PRO A 24 13.80 -1.97 -51.68
CA PRO A 24 14.95 -1.57 -52.49
C PRO A 24 15.70 -0.32 -52.00
N LEU A 25 16.97 -0.28 -52.44
CA LEU A 25 17.93 0.84 -52.40
C LEU A 25 17.42 2.11 -53.09
N LEU A 26 17.83 3.27 -52.56
CA LEU A 26 18.30 4.42 -53.36
C LEU A 26 19.39 5.18 -52.59
N ALA A 27 20.47 5.49 -53.30
CA ALA A 27 21.66 6.21 -52.83
C ALA A 27 21.80 7.56 -53.57
N ALA A 28 22.74 8.39 -53.08
CA ALA A 28 23.23 9.70 -53.58
C ALA A 28 22.45 10.94 -53.06
N THR A 29 23.04 12.05 -52.58
CA THR A 29 24.43 12.58 -52.57
C THR A 29 24.54 13.81 -51.66
N CYS A 30 25.71 13.95 -51.00
CA CYS A 30 26.54 15.14 -50.73
C CYS A 30 26.01 16.55 -50.34
N SER A 31 26.56 17.02 -49.21
CA SER A 31 27.33 18.29 -49.00
C SER A 31 26.63 19.60 -48.60
N SER A 32 26.92 20.06 -47.36
CA SER A 32 27.53 21.36 -46.97
C SER A 32 27.07 21.76 -45.55
N LEU A 33 27.93 21.74 -44.51
CA LEU A 33 28.82 22.81 -44.01
C LEU A 33 28.13 24.09 -43.47
N ALA A 34 28.17 24.28 -42.15
CA ALA A 34 28.39 25.53 -41.37
C ALA A 34 28.17 25.22 -39.86
N LEU A 35 29.19 24.96 -39.03
CA LEU A 35 30.07 25.91 -38.32
C LEU A 35 29.35 27.16 -37.78
N PHE A 36 29.01 27.19 -36.49
CA PHE A 36 28.88 28.44 -35.71
C PHE A 36 29.08 28.22 -34.19
N SER A 37 30.20 28.74 -33.69
CA SER A 37 30.46 29.26 -32.32
C SER A 37 31.87 29.88 -32.34
N PRO A 38 32.25 30.87 -31.51
CA PRO A 38 31.49 31.88 -30.73
C PRO A 38 32.05 33.31 -30.98
N PRO A 39 31.71 34.35 -30.17
CA PRO A 39 32.61 35.48 -29.99
C PRO A 39 33.16 35.61 -28.57
N THR A 40 34.46 35.87 -28.55
CA THR A 40 35.34 36.28 -27.46
C THR A 40 34.99 37.66 -26.90
N ARG A 41 35.16 37.86 -25.58
CA ARG A 41 35.58 39.16 -25.02
C ARG A 41 36.73 38.96 -24.03
N SER A 42 37.80 39.69 -24.32
CA SER A 42 39.03 39.82 -23.55
C SER A 42 38.96 41.11 -22.73
N CYS A 43 39.39 41.09 -21.47
CA CYS A 43 39.95 42.26 -20.79
C CYS A 43 41.16 41.84 -19.94
N ARG A 44 42.14 42.73 -19.92
CA ARG A 44 43.56 42.55 -19.59
C ARG A 44 43.88 42.78 -18.10
N VAL A 45 44.90 42.04 -17.64
CA VAL A 45 46.11 42.43 -16.87
C VAL A 45 45.97 43.04 -15.46
N ALA A 46 46.56 42.35 -14.46
CA ALA A 46 47.64 42.87 -13.60
C ALA A 46 48.36 41.74 -12.82
N THR A 47 49.66 41.61 -13.03
CA THR A 47 50.66 40.90 -12.18
C THR A 47 51.18 41.84 -11.08
N PRO A 48 51.82 41.39 -9.95
CA PRO A 48 53.26 41.02 -9.94
C PRO A 48 53.61 39.95 -8.84
N PRO A 49 54.88 39.71 -8.39
CA PRO A 49 55.57 38.43 -8.58
C PRO A 49 56.21 37.80 -7.30
N HIS A 50 57.02 36.74 -7.51
CA HIS A 50 57.96 36.04 -6.58
C HIS A 50 57.32 34.90 -5.74
N HIS A 51 57.89 33.70 -5.56
CA HIS A 51 59.25 33.17 -5.66
C HIS A 51 59.26 31.64 -5.96
N CYS A 52 60.44 31.16 -6.38
CA CYS A 52 60.80 29.80 -6.79
C CYS A 52 60.57 28.67 -5.77
N GLY A 53 60.40 27.44 -6.28
CA GLY A 53 60.51 26.20 -5.49
C GLY A 53 60.35 24.93 -6.33
N PHE A 54 61.44 24.53 -6.99
CA PHE A 54 61.64 23.26 -7.72
C PHE A 54 61.33 22.02 -6.85
N CYS A 55 60.61 21.02 -7.38
CA CYS A 55 60.89 19.59 -7.20
C CYS A 55 60.06 18.74 -8.18
N ALA A 56 60.73 17.86 -8.91
CA ALA A 56 60.18 17.00 -9.97
C ALA A 56 59.44 15.75 -9.42
N PRO A 57 58.58 15.09 -10.22
CA PRO A 57 57.78 13.95 -9.79
C PRO A 57 58.45 12.59 -10.08
N SER A 58 58.44 11.71 -9.08
CA SER A 58 58.72 10.27 -9.23
C SER A 58 57.47 9.50 -9.65
N SER A 59 57.59 8.73 -10.72
CA SER A 59 56.60 7.80 -11.29
C SER A 59 56.32 6.55 -10.41
N PRO A 60 55.25 5.77 -10.69
CA PRO A 60 54.51 5.01 -9.69
C PRO A 60 55.01 3.56 -9.51
N ARG A 61 54.90 3.03 -8.29
CA ARG A 61 55.01 1.60 -7.99
C ARG A 61 53.60 0.99 -7.89
N ARG A 62 53.41 -0.10 -8.65
CA ARG A 62 52.26 -1.02 -8.59
C ARG A 62 52.10 -1.60 -7.17
N PRO A 63 50.87 -1.86 -6.68
CA PRO A 63 50.68 -2.80 -5.60
C PRO A 63 50.44 -4.22 -6.15
N LEU A 64 50.98 -5.15 -5.39
CA LEU A 64 50.96 -6.60 -5.56
C LEU A 64 49.56 -7.17 -5.35
N LEU A 65 49.25 -8.21 -6.13
CA LEU A 65 48.17 -9.17 -5.88
C LEU A 65 48.38 -9.81 -4.51
N SER A 66 47.45 -9.59 -3.58
CA SER A 66 47.30 -10.40 -2.37
C SER A 66 46.20 -11.43 -2.60
N THR A 67 46.63 -12.68 -2.70
CA THR A 67 45.80 -13.88 -2.61
C THR A 67 45.23 -13.95 -1.18
N ILE A 68 43.92 -13.73 -1.04
CA ILE A 68 43.21 -14.00 0.23
C ILE A 68 42.72 -15.45 0.17
N THR A 69 43.42 -16.31 0.90
CA THR A 69 42.97 -17.65 1.29
C THR A 69 41.74 -17.53 2.20
N TRP A 70 40.62 -18.08 1.74
CA TRP A 70 39.44 -18.33 2.56
C TRP A 70 39.74 -19.43 3.59
N ILE A 71 39.84 -19.05 4.86
CA ILE A 71 39.77 -19.98 5.99
C ILE A 71 38.36 -19.89 6.54
N GLY A 72 37.62 -20.99 6.43
CA GLY A 72 36.25 -21.11 6.91
C GLY A 72 36.14 -20.96 8.42
N ALA A 73 35.54 -19.85 8.85
CA ALA A 73 35.04 -19.69 10.21
C ALA A 73 33.56 -20.11 10.24
N ARG A 74 33.35 -21.30 10.80
CA ARG A 74 32.03 -21.89 11.09
C ARG A 74 31.41 -21.09 12.24
N GLN A 75 30.63 -20.05 11.94
CA GLN A 75 29.82 -19.38 12.96
C GLN A 75 28.63 -20.27 13.33
N GLN A 76 28.59 -20.67 14.59
CA GLN A 76 27.45 -21.31 15.21
C GLN A 76 26.36 -20.26 15.38
N PHE A 77 25.24 -20.42 14.66
CA PHE A 77 24.03 -19.67 14.92
C PHE A 77 23.44 -20.13 16.26
N THR A 78 23.56 -19.31 17.28
CA THR A 78 22.79 -19.44 18.51
C THR A 78 21.37 -18.96 18.22
N THR A 79 20.45 -19.89 17.98
CA THR A 79 19.02 -19.61 17.97
C THR A 79 18.58 -19.18 19.37
N MET A 80 18.41 -17.87 19.60
CA MET A 80 17.65 -17.40 20.75
C MET A 80 16.16 -17.63 20.46
N SER A 81 15.69 -18.79 20.89
CA SER A 81 14.27 -19.11 21.02
C SER A 81 13.66 -18.20 22.09
N LEU A 82 13.12 -17.04 21.68
CA LEU A 82 12.21 -16.30 22.53
C LEU A 82 10.89 -17.09 22.60
N ALA A 83 10.67 -17.73 23.74
CA ALA A 83 9.39 -18.36 24.06
C ALA A 83 8.32 -17.26 24.16
N MET A 84 7.53 -17.10 23.10
CA MET A 84 6.27 -16.35 23.17
C MET A 84 5.18 -17.32 23.60
N THR A 85 4.64 -17.05 24.79
CA THR A 85 3.48 -17.72 25.35
C THR A 85 2.26 -17.48 24.46
N ASP A 86 1.63 -18.58 24.03
CA ASP A 86 0.33 -18.60 23.38
C ASP A 86 -0.73 -17.94 24.29
N ASN A 87 -1.13 -16.72 23.94
CA ASN A 87 -2.41 -16.15 24.39
C ASN A 87 -3.35 -16.11 23.19
N ASP A 88 -4.10 -17.20 23.03
CA ASP A 88 -5.33 -17.28 22.26
C ASP A 88 -6.38 -16.38 22.96
N GLU A 89 -6.53 -15.12 22.54
CA GLU A 89 -7.72 -14.33 22.83
C GLU A 89 -8.42 -13.85 21.55
N ASN A 90 -9.70 -14.26 21.48
CA ASN A 90 -10.65 -13.88 20.45
C ASN A 90 -11.07 -12.42 20.69
N ASP A 91 -10.64 -11.49 19.83
CA ASP A 91 -11.26 -10.16 19.76
C ASP A 91 -12.28 -10.07 18.62
N ASP A 92 -13.49 -10.48 18.98
CA ASP A 92 -14.75 -10.11 18.33
C ASP A 92 -15.15 -8.72 18.90
N LEU A 93 -14.70 -7.65 18.25
CA LEU A 93 -15.03 -6.27 18.65
C LEU A 93 -16.50 -5.95 18.30
N SER A 94 -17.39 -6.34 19.22
CA SER A 94 -18.76 -5.85 19.31
C SER A 94 -18.82 -4.57 20.14
N ALA A 95 -19.67 -3.65 19.68
CA ALA A 95 -20.05 -2.40 20.32
C ALA A 95 -20.22 -2.52 21.85
N GLN A 96 -19.54 -1.64 22.59
CA GLN A 96 -19.86 -1.36 23.99
C GLN A 96 -20.62 -0.04 24.08
N GLU A 97 -21.90 -0.17 24.43
CA GLU A 97 -22.76 0.90 24.90
C GLU A 97 -22.33 1.30 26.32
N ASN A 98 -22.20 2.61 26.54
CA ASN A 98 -21.87 3.22 27.82
C ASN A 98 -23.11 3.21 28.72
N THR A 99 -23.18 2.30 29.70
CA THR A 99 -24.12 2.38 30.83
C THR A 99 -23.40 2.96 32.05
N LEU A 100 -23.61 4.26 32.30
CA LEU A 100 -23.16 4.93 33.53
C LEU A 100 -24.20 4.75 34.64
N SER A 101 -23.77 4.25 35.78
CA SER A 101 -24.56 4.08 37.01
C SER A 101 -24.84 5.42 37.68
N LEU A 102 -26.12 5.64 38.02
CA LEU A 102 -26.59 6.72 38.90
C LEU A 102 -26.11 6.51 40.34
N ALA A 103 -25.38 7.49 40.86
CA ALA A 103 -25.30 7.74 42.31
C ALA A 103 -26.10 9.01 42.61
N THR A 104 -27.11 8.84 43.44
CA THR A 104 -28.00 9.87 43.98
C THR A 104 -27.27 10.77 44.96
N ASN A 105 -27.40 12.08 44.83
CA ASN A 105 -27.40 13.00 45.97
C ASN A 105 -28.36 14.15 45.70
N GLU A 106 -29.35 14.25 46.58
CA GLU A 106 -30.31 15.34 46.67
C GLU A 106 -29.62 16.61 47.19
N THR A 107 -30.05 17.78 46.72
CA THR A 107 -30.65 18.86 47.54
C THR A 107 -30.54 20.23 46.87
N THR A 108 -31.65 20.98 46.99
CA THR A 108 -31.86 22.43 46.82
C THR A 108 -32.06 23.03 45.43
N SER A 109 -33.36 23.17 45.12
CA SER A 109 -33.99 24.14 44.24
C SER A 109 -33.53 25.59 44.49
N SER A 110 -33.11 26.27 43.41
CA SER A 110 -33.59 27.63 43.13
C SER A 110 -33.50 27.92 41.63
N SER A 111 -34.65 28.32 41.11
CA SER A 111 -35.02 28.50 39.71
C SER A 111 -34.33 29.73 39.09
N ALA A 112 -33.46 29.50 38.11
CA ALA A 112 -33.15 30.46 37.04
C ALA A 112 -32.85 29.67 35.74
N LEU A 113 -33.86 29.58 34.86
CA LEU A 113 -33.77 28.93 33.55
C LEU A 113 -32.93 29.80 32.60
N ALA A 114 -31.61 29.73 32.75
CA ALA A 114 -30.69 30.06 31.67
C ALA A 114 -30.64 28.84 30.74
N ALA A 115 -31.15 29.00 29.51
CA ALA A 115 -30.98 28.01 28.46
C ALA A 115 -29.48 27.80 28.23
N LYS A 116 -28.95 26.73 28.82
CA LYS A 116 -27.56 26.31 28.64
C LYS A 116 -27.45 25.85 27.19
N GLU A 117 -26.98 26.76 26.35
CA GLU A 117 -26.65 26.53 24.95
C GLU A 117 -25.71 25.32 24.90
N ILE A 118 -26.26 24.16 24.53
CA ILE A 118 -25.49 22.92 24.37
C ILE A 118 -24.70 23.14 23.08
N SER A 119 -23.52 23.75 23.19
CA SER A 119 -22.56 23.80 22.10
C SER A 119 -22.39 22.36 21.59
N PRO A 120 -22.71 22.08 20.32
CA PRO A 120 -22.63 20.73 19.78
C PRO A 120 -21.21 20.22 20.00
N LEU A 121 -21.08 19.07 20.65
CA LEU A 121 -19.79 18.42 20.85
C LEU A 121 -19.09 18.32 19.48
N PRO A 122 -17.80 18.68 19.38
CA PRO A 122 -17.09 18.67 18.11
C PRO A 122 -17.20 17.26 17.52
N MET A 123 -17.86 17.15 16.36
CA MET A 123 -17.98 15.89 15.65
C MET A 123 -16.59 15.36 15.36
N GLN A 124 -16.30 14.16 15.84
CA GLN A 124 -15.02 13.49 15.57
C GLN A 124 -14.85 13.35 14.06
N PRO A 125 -13.70 13.72 13.50
CA PRO A 125 -13.50 13.67 12.06
C PRO A 125 -13.62 12.24 11.57
N LYS A 126 -14.37 12.04 10.48
CA LYS A 126 -14.66 10.72 9.92
C LYS A 126 -13.39 10.12 9.30
N LYS A 127 -13.08 8.88 9.70
CA LYS A 127 -11.97 8.10 9.16
C LYS A 127 -12.43 7.19 8.04
N LEU A 128 -11.65 7.11 6.97
CA LEU A 128 -11.91 6.27 5.80
C LEU A 128 -10.77 5.28 5.56
N HIS A 129 -11.13 4.06 5.16
CA HIS A 129 -10.19 3.04 4.70
C HIS A 129 -9.72 3.25 3.25
N SER A 130 -10.19 4.33 2.61
CA SER A 130 -9.80 4.76 1.27
C SER A 130 -8.76 5.88 1.27
N VAL A 131 -8.37 6.42 2.44
CA VAL A 131 -7.34 7.47 2.55
C VAL A 131 -6.29 7.02 3.56
N THR A 132 -5.02 7.29 3.27
CA THR A 132 -3.92 6.88 4.15
C THR A 132 -2.67 7.74 3.97
N VAL A 133 -1.84 7.78 5.01
CA VAL A 133 -0.48 8.32 4.93
C VAL A 133 0.51 7.16 5.01
N CYS A 134 1.41 7.06 4.03
CA CYS A 134 2.33 5.92 3.91
C CYS A 134 3.76 6.37 3.61
N MET A 135 4.69 5.52 4.02
CA MET A 135 6.02 5.42 3.43
C MET A 135 5.93 4.54 2.16
N VAL A 136 6.51 5.00 1.06
CA VAL A 136 6.68 4.25 -0.19
C VAL A 136 8.12 4.48 -0.65
N PRO A 137 8.88 3.45 -1.10
CA PRO A 137 10.20 3.67 -1.70
C PRO A 137 10.09 4.73 -2.81
N PRO A 138 10.94 5.77 -2.84
CA PRO A 138 10.84 6.79 -3.88
C PRO A 138 10.95 6.17 -5.28
N PRO A 139 10.16 6.60 -6.28
CA PRO A 139 10.16 6.02 -7.63
C PRO A 139 11.53 5.97 -8.30
N GLU A 140 12.42 6.90 -7.96
CA GLU A 140 13.82 6.91 -8.40
C GLU A 140 14.65 5.70 -7.94
N ASN A 141 14.18 4.93 -6.94
CA ASN A 141 14.79 3.68 -6.50
C ASN A 141 14.18 2.49 -7.25
N GLU A 142 14.31 2.49 -8.58
CA GLU A 142 13.70 1.49 -9.48
C GLU A 142 14.05 0.06 -9.06
N HIS A 143 15.30 -0.20 -8.66
CA HIS A 143 15.74 -1.51 -8.21
C HIS A 143 14.91 -2.05 -7.02
N VAL A 144 14.63 -1.21 -6.01
CA VAL A 144 13.81 -1.61 -4.85
C VAL A 144 12.39 -1.93 -5.29
N TRP A 145 11.82 -1.11 -6.18
CA TRP A 145 10.49 -1.33 -6.74
C TRP A 145 10.40 -2.63 -7.52
N GLU A 146 11.38 -2.92 -8.38
CA GLU A 146 11.44 -4.15 -9.17
C GLU A 146 11.53 -5.38 -8.30
N GLN A 147 12.47 -5.40 -7.34
CA GLN A 147 12.68 -6.55 -6.45
C GLN A 147 11.46 -6.82 -5.56
N VAL A 148 10.88 -5.78 -4.96
CA VAL A 148 9.69 -5.95 -4.11
C VAL A 148 8.48 -6.35 -4.95
N SER A 149 8.30 -5.79 -6.15
CA SER A 149 7.22 -6.19 -7.05
C SER A 149 7.36 -7.63 -7.51
N GLU A 150 8.57 -8.10 -7.79
CA GLU A 150 8.81 -9.49 -8.17
C GLU A 150 8.50 -10.47 -7.04
N MET A 151 8.89 -10.13 -5.80
CA MET A 151 8.47 -10.89 -4.63
C MET A 151 6.94 -10.93 -4.49
N ARG A 152 6.26 -9.79 -4.66
CA ARG A 152 4.78 -9.72 -4.58
C ARG A 152 4.09 -10.55 -5.67
N ARG A 153 4.60 -10.56 -6.90
CA ARG A 153 4.11 -11.42 -8.00
C ARG A 153 4.33 -12.89 -7.71
N THR A 154 5.54 -13.26 -7.28
CA THR A 154 5.89 -14.65 -6.90
C THR A 154 4.98 -15.17 -5.79
N LEU A 155 4.65 -14.30 -4.82
CA LEU A 155 3.77 -14.61 -3.69
C LEU A 155 2.27 -14.43 -3.98
N GLN A 156 1.91 -14.13 -5.23
CA GLN A 156 0.55 -13.89 -5.70
C GLN A 156 -0.22 -12.89 -4.80
N ASP A 157 0.38 -11.73 -4.53
CA ASP A 157 -0.23 -10.72 -3.66
C ASP A 157 -1.58 -10.21 -4.21
N PRO A 158 -2.72 -10.44 -3.52
CA PRO A 158 -4.01 -9.91 -3.94
C PRO A 158 -4.10 -8.38 -3.90
N GLY A 159 -3.11 -7.72 -3.27
CA GLY A 159 -2.96 -6.27 -3.24
C GLY A 159 -2.08 -5.69 -4.35
N TYR A 160 -1.50 -6.51 -5.24
CA TYR A 160 -0.46 -6.10 -6.19
C TYR A 160 -0.87 -4.90 -7.05
N TYR A 161 -2.02 -4.99 -7.72
CA TYR A 161 -2.57 -3.90 -8.55
C TYR A 161 -2.99 -2.68 -7.73
N ARG A 162 -3.49 -2.89 -6.50
CA ARG A 162 -4.19 -1.84 -5.74
C ARG A 162 -3.25 -0.95 -4.93
N TRP A 163 -2.14 -1.49 -4.47
CA TRP A 163 -1.24 -0.84 -3.52
C TRP A 163 0.19 -0.80 -4.03
N PRO A 164 0.89 0.34 -3.94
CA PRO A 164 2.35 0.36 -4.08
C PRO A 164 3.01 -0.44 -2.94
N PRO A 165 4.29 -0.83 -3.07
CA PRO A 165 5.06 -1.34 -1.95
C PRO A 165 5.15 -0.26 -0.87
N HIS A 166 4.47 -0.45 0.26
CA HIS A 166 4.28 0.61 1.25
C HIS A 166 4.34 0.09 2.68
N ALA A 167 4.64 0.99 3.62
CA ALA A 167 4.33 0.83 5.04
C ALA A 167 3.36 1.93 5.47
N ASN A 168 2.26 1.55 6.11
CA ASN A 168 1.25 2.50 6.58
C ASN A 168 1.76 3.24 7.82
N LEU A 169 1.75 4.58 7.78
CA LEU A 169 2.10 5.43 8.92
C LEU A 169 0.84 5.83 9.69
N LEU A 170 -0.20 6.26 8.96
CA LEU A 170 -1.54 6.55 9.49
C LEU A 170 -2.60 5.82 8.63
N TYR A 171 -3.34 4.89 9.24
CA TYR A 171 -4.44 4.18 8.59
C TYR A 171 -5.43 3.57 9.60
N PRO A 172 -6.75 3.70 9.40
CA PRO A 172 -7.42 4.55 8.41
C PRO A 172 -7.16 6.04 8.68
N PHE A 173 -7.32 6.88 7.65
CA PHE A 173 -7.03 8.32 7.76
C PHE A 173 -8.27 9.19 7.51
N LEU A 174 -8.13 10.51 7.58
CA LEU A 174 -9.23 11.47 7.50
C LEU A 174 -9.89 11.49 6.11
N GLU A 175 -11.21 11.69 6.10
CA GLU A 175 -11.97 11.95 4.89
C GLU A 175 -11.54 13.27 4.25
N LEU A 176 -11.18 13.24 2.97
CA LEU A 176 -10.84 14.46 2.22
C LEU A 176 -12.10 15.22 1.76
N GLY A 177 -13.22 14.53 1.56
CA GLY A 177 -14.42 15.08 0.94
C GLY A 177 -14.70 14.44 -0.42
N ASN A 178 -15.96 14.51 -0.86
CA ASN A 178 -16.41 13.86 -2.10
C ASN A 178 -16.12 14.75 -3.32
N TYR A 179 -15.15 14.34 -4.14
CA TYR A 179 -14.71 15.05 -5.34
C TYR A 179 -15.86 15.43 -6.28
N LYS A 180 -16.87 14.55 -6.45
CA LYS A 180 -17.99 14.80 -7.38
C LYS A 180 -19.07 15.70 -6.80
N LYS A 181 -19.24 15.68 -5.48
CA LYS A 181 -20.35 16.36 -4.81
C LYS A 181 -19.96 17.75 -4.31
N ASP A 182 -18.73 17.91 -3.85
CA ASP A 182 -18.27 19.11 -3.15
C ASP A 182 -16.74 19.29 -3.32
N PRO A 183 -16.29 19.77 -4.50
CA PRO A 183 -14.87 19.92 -4.81
C PRO A 183 -14.18 21.03 -3.98
N GLU A 184 -14.88 22.12 -3.63
CA GLU A 184 -14.30 23.22 -2.85
C GLU A 184 -14.00 22.80 -1.40
N SER A 185 -14.94 22.14 -0.73
CA SER A 185 -14.72 21.61 0.62
C SER A 185 -13.58 20.59 0.61
N ARG A 186 -13.53 19.74 -0.43
CA ARG A 186 -12.44 18.79 -0.60
C ARG A 186 -11.08 19.47 -0.71
N GLN A 187 -10.95 20.47 -1.57
CA GLN A 187 -9.71 21.20 -1.74
C GLN A 187 -9.29 21.90 -0.45
N THR A 188 -10.25 22.48 0.28
CA THR A 188 -10.01 23.12 1.58
C THR A 188 -9.47 22.12 2.60
N ASN A 189 -10.12 20.95 2.73
CA ASN A 189 -9.66 19.90 3.64
C ASN A 189 -8.28 19.37 3.25
N LEU A 190 -8.03 19.19 1.95
CA LEU A 190 -6.74 18.73 1.46
C LEU A 190 -5.62 19.72 1.81
N ASN A 191 -5.83 21.02 1.59
CA ASN A 191 -4.85 22.06 1.93
C ASN A 191 -4.52 22.04 3.43
N VAL A 192 -5.54 21.98 4.29
CA VAL A 192 -5.35 21.90 5.75
C VAL A 192 -4.57 20.64 6.14
N ILE A 193 -4.90 19.49 5.55
CA ILE A 193 -4.20 18.23 5.84
C ILE A 193 -2.73 18.31 5.39
N VAL A 194 -2.47 18.81 4.18
CA VAL A 194 -1.11 18.95 3.64
C VAL A 194 -0.28 19.90 4.49
N GLU A 195 -0.83 21.04 4.90
CA GLU A 195 -0.13 22.01 5.77
C GLU A 195 0.27 21.39 7.12
N LYS A 196 -0.64 20.62 7.74
CA LYS A 196 -0.37 19.91 9.00
C LYS A 196 0.68 18.81 8.80
N LEU A 197 0.61 18.06 7.71
CA LEU A 197 1.62 17.05 7.37
C LEU A 197 2.99 17.71 7.19
N GLN A 198 3.10 18.77 6.37
CA GLN A 198 4.34 19.53 6.17
C GLN A 198 4.92 20.01 7.50
N THR A 199 4.09 20.54 8.39
CA THR A 199 4.52 21.02 9.71
C THR A 199 5.11 19.92 10.57
N ALA A 200 4.54 18.70 10.53
CA ALA A 200 5.11 17.54 11.20
C ALA A 200 6.41 17.06 10.51
N MET A 201 6.43 17.00 9.18
CA MET A 201 7.57 16.50 8.40
C MET A 201 8.81 17.37 8.50
N ARG A 202 8.66 18.69 8.72
CA ARG A 202 9.80 19.59 8.96
C ARG A 202 10.63 19.22 10.19
N LYS A 203 10.04 18.51 11.15
CA LYS A 203 10.71 18.09 12.39
C LYS A 203 11.52 16.79 12.24
N CYS A 204 11.48 16.14 11.06
CA CYS A 204 12.15 14.87 10.82
C CYS A 204 13.04 14.99 9.58
N PRO A 205 14.38 14.96 9.70
CA PRO A 205 15.27 15.00 8.55
C PRO A 205 15.15 13.70 7.72
N PRO A 206 15.55 13.71 6.43
CA PRO A 206 15.68 12.48 5.65
C PRO A 206 16.58 11.44 6.33
N PHE A 207 16.26 10.16 6.12
CA PHE A 207 16.96 9.04 6.77
C PHE A 207 17.00 7.80 5.86
N TRP A 208 17.90 6.86 6.15
CA TRP A 208 18.02 5.60 5.43
C TRP A 208 16.96 4.59 5.86
N ILE A 209 16.44 3.84 4.90
CA ILE A 209 15.64 2.63 5.11
C ILE A 209 16.40 1.44 4.52
N GLN A 210 16.42 0.33 5.25
CA GLN A 210 16.87 -0.96 4.77
C GLN A 210 15.79 -2.02 5.00
N LEU A 211 15.41 -2.75 3.94
CA LEU A 211 14.48 -3.89 4.02
C LEU A 211 15.29 -5.17 4.30
N LYS A 212 15.54 -5.44 5.58
CA LYS A 212 16.59 -6.39 5.99
C LYS A 212 16.12 -7.81 6.24
N GLN A 213 14.89 -7.97 6.73
CA GLN A 213 14.39 -9.25 7.20
C GLN A 213 12.91 -9.44 6.86
N PHE A 214 12.53 -10.71 6.73
CA PHE A 214 11.14 -11.10 6.63
C PHE A 214 10.54 -11.20 8.03
N GLY A 215 9.29 -10.79 8.14
CA GLY A 215 8.46 -11.05 9.30
C GLY A 215 7.14 -11.70 8.89
N THR A 216 6.51 -12.36 9.86
CA THR A 216 5.14 -12.87 9.68
C THR A 216 4.28 -12.48 10.87
N PHE A 217 2.99 -12.27 10.62
CA PHE A 217 1.99 -12.21 11.70
C PHE A 217 0.68 -12.85 11.25
N GLY A 218 -0.15 -13.24 12.22
CA GLY A 218 -1.42 -13.89 11.99
C GLY A 218 -1.62 -15.08 12.91
N GLY A 219 -2.48 -16.01 12.49
CA GLY A 219 -2.79 -17.22 13.25
C GLY A 219 -3.41 -18.28 12.36
N LYS A 220 -4.27 -19.13 12.92
CA LYS A 220 -4.91 -20.28 12.22
C LYS A 220 -5.77 -19.88 11.01
N GLN A 221 -6.08 -18.59 10.87
CA GLN A 221 -7.14 -18.08 9.99
C GLN A 221 -6.71 -16.99 9.01
N ARG A 222 -5.49 -16.48 9.18
CA ARG A 222 -4.86 -15.45 8.36
C ARG A 222 -3.36 -15.53 8.59
N GLY A 223 -2.58 -15.46 7.53
CA GLY A 223 -1.15 -15.15 7.62
C GLY A 223 -0.85 -13.90 6.81
N VAL A 224 0.19 -13.17 7.18
CA VAL A 224 0.76 -12.07 6.41
C VAL A 224 2.27 -12.25 6.42
N LEU A 225 2.88 -12.18 5.24
CA LEU A 225 4.34 -12.08 5.07
C LEU A 225 4.66 -10.62 4.73
N TRP A 226 5.69 -10.08 5.36
CA TRP A 226 6.09 -8.69 5.21
C TRP A 226 7.62 -8.52 5.31
N LEU A 227 8.12 -7.41 4.79
CA LEU A 227 9.50 -6.95 4.95
C LEU A 227 9.57 -5.90 6.05
N ASP A 228 10.61 -5.99 6.87
CA ASP A 228 10.90 -5.07 7.97
C ASP A 228 11.73 -3.87 7.47
N PRO A 229 11.16 -2.65 7.46
CA PRO A 229 11.88 -1.44 7.09
C PRO A 229 12.64 -0.87 8.29
N GLU A 230 13.86 -1.35 8.50
CA GLU A 230 14.77 -0.81 9.51
C GLU A 230 15.23 0.59 9.06
N SER A 231 15.30 1.55 9.98
CA SER A 231 15.60 2.96 9.65
C SER A 231 16.78 3.52 10.43
N PHE A 232 17.62 4.32 9.77
CA PHE A 232 18.86 4.87 10.33
C PHE A 232 19.08 6.34 9.95
N PRO A 233 19.60 7.20 10.84
CA PRO A 233 19.89 8.59 10.51
C PRO A 233 20.95 8.71 9.39
N MET A 234 20.89 9.78 8.58
CA MET A 234 21.88 10.03 7.52
C MET A 234 23.25 10.49 8.02
N ASN A 235 23.28 11.18 9.15
CA ASN A 235 24.49 11.81 9.69
C ASN A 235 24.89 11.13 10.99
N GLU A 236 25.57 9.99 10.89
CA GLU A 236 26.55 9.62 11.90
C GLU A 236 27.91 9.98 11.31
N ASP A 237 28.56 11.01 11.89
CA ASP A 237 29.91 11.39 11.53
C ASP A 237 30.77 10.13 11.43
N ALA A 238 31.40 9.94 10.27
CA ALA A 238 32.10 8.74 9.79
C ALA A 238 33.32 8.28 10.63
N THR A 239 33.36 8.63 11.91
CA THR A 239 34.41 8.31 12.88
C THR A 239 33.89 7.67 14.17
N GLY A 240 32.58 7.57 14.38
CA GLY A 240 31.99 6.93 15.56
C GLY A 240 31.24 5.66 15.17
N THR A 241 31.60 4.54 15.76
CA THR A 241 30.92 3.23 15.66
C THR A 241 29.39 3.34 15.76
N ILE A 242 28.70 2.97 14.66
CA ILE A 242 27.22 2.87 14.52
C ILE A 242 26.56 2.06 15.66
N GLU A 243 27.33 1.21 16.34
CA GLU A 243 26.81 0.31 17.38
C GLU A 243 26.41 0.99 18.71
N GLU A 244 26.81 2.24 18.97
CA GLU A 244 26.54 2.88 20.28
C GLU A 244 25.38 3.89 20.30
N SER A 245 25.14 4.64 19.23
CA SER A 245 23.96 5.54 19.13
C SER A 245 22.64 4.75 19.14
N SER A 246 22.67 3.52 18.62
CA SER A 246 21.49 2.67 18.50
C SER A 246 21.06 2.00 19.81
N LYS A 247 21.84 2.14 20.91
CA LYS A 247 21.49 1.50 22.19
C LYS A 247 20.35 2.17 22.95
N ASN A 248 20.06 3.45 22.66
CA ASN A 248 18.96 4.19 23.33
C ASN A 248 18.15 5.11 22.39
N GLY A 249 18.51 5.22 21.10
CA GLY A 249 17.83 6.09 20.14
C GLY A 249 16.54 5.48 19.59
N VAL A 250 15.49 6.27 19.47
CA VAL A 250 14.26 5.89 18.74
C VAL A 250 14.55 5.90 17.25
N ALA A 251 14.26 4.80 16.55
CA ALA A 251 14.49 4.71 15.11
C ALA A 251 13.73 5.83 14.34
N PRO A 252 14.34 6.50 13.34
CA PRO A 252 13.73 7.63 12.64
C PRO A 252 12.32 7.39 12.11
N LEU A 253 12.02 6.18 11.61
CA LEU A 253 10.70 5.82 11.11
C LEU A 253 9.62 5.78 12.21
N ILE A 254 10.00 5.37 13.43
CA ILE A 254 9.12 5.39 14.60
C ILE A 254 8.91 6.82 15.09
N GLN A 255 9.97 7.63 15.12
CA GLN A 255 9.88 9.05 15.46
C GLN A 255 8.97 9.80 14.48
N LEU A 256 9.13 9.57 13.18
CA LEU A 256 8.28 10.12 12.12
C LEU A 256 6.81 9.81 12.36
N GLN A 257 6.51 8.55 12.68
CA GLN A 257 5.14 8.11 12.94
C GLN A 257 4.53 8.77 14.18
N SER A 258 5.32 8.93 15.25
CA SER A 258 4.88 9.63 16.46
C SER A 258 4.55 11.11 16.18
N LEU A 259 5.39 11.82 15.41
CA LEU A 259 5.13 13.19 14.98
C LEU A 259 3.84 13.33 14.16
N LEU A 260 3.55 12.32 13.33
CA LEU A 260 2.31 12.25 12.56
C LEU A 260 1.08 12.03 13.44
N GLU A 261 1.15 11.16 14.44
CA GLU A 261 0.05 10.96 15.40
C GLU A 261 -0.19 12.19 16.29
N GLU A 262 0.87 12.92 16.66
CA GLU A 262 0.76 14.21 17.37
C GLU A 262 -0.02 15.24 16.52
N ALA A 263 0.28 15.33 15.22
CA ALA A 263 -0.42 16.21 14.29
C ALA A 263 -1.86 15.77 14.00
N PHE A 264 -2.16 14.47 14.13
CA PHE A 264 -3.47 13.86 13.87
C PHE A 264 -3.91 12.93 15.02
N PRO A 265 -4.31 13.47 16.18
CA PRO A 265 -4.60 12.66 17.38
C PRO A 265 -5.74 11.64 17.21
N SER A 266 -6.64 11.84 16.25
CA SER A 266 -7.71 10.89 15.94
C SER A 266 -7.23 9.65 15.16
N CYS A 267 -5.98 9.65 14.68
CA CYS A 267 -5.41 8.67 13.74
C CYS A 267 -4.38 7.72 14.39
N GLN A 268 -4.54 7.39 15.67
CA GLN A 268 -3.61 6.56 16.47
C GLN A 268 -3.75 5.04 16.27
N ALA A 269 -4.50 4.62 15.25
CA ALA A 269 -4.85 3.21 15.08
C ALA A 269 -3.67 2.31 14.72
N GLN A 270 -2.52 2.85 14.32
CA GLN A 270 -1.33 2.04 14.02
C GLN A 270 -0.49 1.76 15.26
N SER A 271 -0.23 2.76 16.10
CA SER A 271 0.51 2.57 17.35
C SER A 271 -0.28 1.74 18.38
N GLN A 272 -1.61 1.84 18.38
CA GLN A 272 -2.48 1.13 19.33
C GLN A 272 -2.73 -0.35 19.00
N LYS A 273 -2.27 -0.85 17.85
CA LYS A 273 -2.47 -2.26 17.47
C LYS A 273 -1.68 -3.25 18.30
N ASN A 274 -0.57 -2.80 18.87
CA ASN A 274 0.34 -3.64 19.63
C ASN A 274 0.71 -2.91 20.92
N SER A 275 0.85 -3.64 22.02
CA SER A 275 1.35 -3.09 23.28
C SER A 275 2.77 -2.55 23.18
N SER A 276 3.56 -3.04 22.20
CA SER A 276 4.90 -2.52 21.90
C SER A 276 4.90 -1.24 21.03
N GLY A 277 3.73 -0.70 20.69
CA GLY A 277 3.60 0.48 19.85
C GLY A 277 3.62 0.19 18.35
N PHE A 278 4.01 1.20 17.57
CA PHE A 278 4.05 1.13 16.11
C PHE A 278 5.14 0.16 15.62
N VAL A 279 4.76 -0.84 14.82
CA VAL A 279 5.67 -1.77 14.15
C VAL A 279 5.56 -1.57 12.64
N PRO A 280 6.52 -0.89 12.00
CA PRO A 280 6.47 -0.64 10.58
C PRO A 280 6.65 -1.97 9.84
N HIS A 281 5.87 -2.18 8.77
CA HIS A 281 5.95 -3.40 7.98
C HIS A 281 5.50 -3.11 6.55
N MET A 282 6.24 -3.64 5.59
CA MET A 282 5.88 -3.60 4.17
C MET A 282 5.29 -4.95 3.78
N THR A 283 3.97 -5.02 3.64
CA THR A 283 3.29 -6.28 3.34
C THR A 283 3.67 -6.78 1.95
N LEU A 284 4.08 -8.04 1.86
CA LEU A 284 4.34 -8.71 0.60
C LEU A 284 3.13 -9.48 0.09
N SER A 285 2.45 -10.26 0.94
CA SER A 285 1.24 -10.99 0.55
C SER A 285 0.42 -11.45 1.77
N HIS A 286 -0.79 -11.96 1.51
CA HIS A 286 -1.73 -12.46 2.49
C HIS A 286 -2.04 -13.94 2.27
N PHE A 287 -1.96 -14.73 3.33
CA PHE A 287 -2.08 -16.19 3.27
C PHE A 287 -3.27 -16.74 4.04
N GLU A 288 -3.51 -18.04 3.84
CA GLU A 288 -4.55 -18.82 4.52
C GLU A 288 -4.45 -18.76 6.03
N ASN A 289 -3.24 -18.93 6.54
CA ASN A 289 -2.87 -19.00 7.94
C ASN A 289 -1.37 -18.63 8.08
N LEU A 290 -0.89 -18.57 9.32
CA LEU A 290 0.50 -18.23 9.63
C LEU A 290 1.50 -19.24 9.05
N GLU A 291 1.17 -20.54 9.04
CA GLU A 291 2.05 -21.59 8.51
C GLU A 291 2.30 -21.42 7.02
N ALA A 292 1.26 -21.12 6.23
CA ALA A 292 1.39 -20.81 4.82
C ALA A 292 2.23 -19.56 4.55
N ALA A 293 2.16 -18.54 5.43
CA ALA A 293 3.03 -17.36 5.33
C ALA A 293 4.51 -17.71 5.61
N LYS A 294 4.77 -18.61 6.56
CA LYS A 294 6.14 -19.10 6.85
C LYS A 294 6.70 -19.97 5.72
N ALA A 295 5.89 -20.87 5.16
CA ALA A 295 6.30 -21.66 3.98
C ALA A 295 6.60 -20.76 2.77
N ALA A 296 5.80 -19.70 2.58
CA ALA A 296 6.05 -18.70 1.56
C ALA A 296 7.33 -17.88 1.81
N GLN A 297 7.64 -17.59 3.08
CA GLN A 297 8.91 -16.96 3.47
C GLN A 297 10.11 -17.84 3.07
N GLU A 298 10.04 -19.16 3.31
CA GLU A 298 11.11 -20.10 2.94
C GLU A 298 11.33 -20.14 1.42
N LEU A 299 10.27 -20.02 0.62
CA LEU A 299 10.33 -20.02 -0.85
C LEU A 299 11.14 -18.86 -1.43
N ILE A 300 11.03 -17.67 -0.84
CA ILE A 300 11.68 -16.45 -1.34
C ILE A 300 12.89 -16.01 -0.51
N SER A 301 13.37 -16.88 0.39
CA SER A 301 14.56 -16.65 1.20
C SER A 301 15.83 -17.13 0.48
N PRO A 302 16.97 -16.42 0.57
CA PRO A 302 17.18 -15.18 1.33
C PRO A 302 16.63 -13.94 0.61
N ILE A 303 16.46 -12.85 1.37
CA ILE A 303 16.16 -11.53 0.78
C ILE A 303 17.27 -11.14 -0.19
N PRO A 304 16.94 -10.61 -1.38
CA PRO A 304 17.93 -10.04 -2.30
C PRO A 304 18.84 -9.03 -1.58
N THR A 305 20.14 -9.08 -1.85
CA THR A 305 21.09 -8.15 -1.23
C THR A 305 20.79 -6.71 -1.66
N GLN A 306 20.84 -5.76 -0.71
CA GLN A 306 20.79 -4.31 -0.94
C GLN A 306 19.41 -3.71 -1.29
N LEU A 307 18.38 -4.05 -0.52
CA LEU A 307 17.11 -3.32 -0.56
C LEU A 307 17.14 -2.11 0.37
N GLU A 308 17.84 -1.06 -0.04
CA GLU A 308 17.99 0.17 0.73
C GLU A 308 17.66 1.42 -0.10
N PHE A 309 17.16 2.45 0.57
CA PHE A 309 16.85 3.73 -0.05
C PHE A 309 16.80 4.84 0.99
N VAL A 310 16.94 6.08 0.53
CA VAL A 310 16.70 7.26 1.36
C VAL A 310 15.21 7.54 1.39
N LEU A 311 14.64 7.66 2.59
CA LEU A 311 13.31 8.22 2.78
C LEU A 311 13.42 9.70 3.06
N ASP A 312 13.02 10.50 2.09
CA ASP A 312 13.02 11.97 2.12
C ASP A 312 11.62 12.56 1.82
N ARG A 313 10.59 11.71 1.67
CA ARG A 313 9.18 12.11 1.56
C ARG A 313 8.23 11.00 2.00
N ILE A 314 7.02 11.39 2.39
CA ILE A 314 5.86 10.52 2.58
C ILE A 314 4.77 10.83 1.56
N TYR A 315 3.76 9.97 1.48
CA TYR A 315 2.68 10.10 0.51
C TYR A 315 1.32 10.09 1.22
N LEU A 316 0.46 11.04 0.83
CA LEU A 316 -0.98 10.97 1.08
C LEU A 316 -1.62 10.26 -0.11
N LEU A 317 -2.20 9.10 0.16
CA LEU A 317 -2.83 8.27 -0.87
C LEU A 317 -4.35 8.23 -0.69
N GLU A 318 -5.07 8.20 -1.81
CA GLU A 318 -6.50 7.98 -1.84
C GLU A 318 -6.87 6.93 -2.89
N ARG A 319 -7.84 6.10 -2.55
CA ARG A 319 -8.44 5.13 -3.45
C ARG A 319 -9.88 5.50 -3.76
N LEU A 320 -10.19 5.53 -5.05
CA LEU A 320 -11.56 5.71 -5.53
C LEU A 320 -12.24 4.35 -5.74
N GLY A 321 -13.38 4.16 -5.08
CA GLY A 321 -14.16 2.92 -5.18
C GLY A 321 -13.50 1.71 -4.51
N ASP A 322 -14.14 0.54 -4.65
CA ASP A 322 -13.70 -0.69 -3.98
C ASP A 322 -12.68 -1.54 -4.75
N ASP A 323 -12.52 -1.27 -6.04
CA ASP A 323 -11.65 -2.02 -6.95
C ASP A 323 -10.49 -1.16 -7.50
N GLY A 324 -10.48 0.15 -7.21
CA GLY A 324 -9.45 1.07 -7.70
C GLY A 324 -8.11 0.95 -6.95
N GLN A 325 -7.08 1.57 -7.53
CA GLN A 325 -5.76 1.74 -6.93
C GLN A 325 -5.73 2.87 -5.89
N PHE A 326 -4.76 2.80 -4.98
CA PHE A 326 -4.36 3.97 -4.19
C PHE A 326 -3.48 4.89 -5.03
N LEU A 327 -4.03 6.06 -5.35
CA LEU A 327 -3.38 7.10 -6.14
C LEU A 327 -2.73 8.14 -5.21
N ARG A 328 -1.66 8.77 -5.67
CA ARG A 328 -1.00 9.88 -5.00
C ARG A 328 -1.89 11.10 -5.06
N VAL A 329 -2.23 11.63 -3.89
CA VAL A 329 -2.91 12.92 -3.73
C VAL A 329 -1.90 14.00 -3.38
N ALA A 330 -0.92 13.68 -2.54
CA ALA A 330 0.18 14.57 -2.24
C ALA A 330 1.48 13.81 -1.89
N GLU A 331 2.61 14.46 -2.18
CA GLU A 331 3.96 14.10 -1.76
C GLU A 331 4.46 15.15 -0.77
N ILE A 332 4.93 14.74 0.41
CA ILE A 332 5.33 15.65 1.47
C ILE A 332 6.78 15.36 1.86
N GLY A 333 7.70 16.29 1.56
CA GLY A 333 9.12 16.17 1.88
C GLY A 333 9.42 16.22 3.37
N LEU A 334 10.46 15.49 3.78
CA LEU A 334 11.04 15.47 5.13
C LEU A 334 12.15 16.51 5.26
N GLY A 335 12.26 17.13 6.44
CA GLY A 335 13.30 18.11 6.80
C GLY A 335 12.87 19.56 6.63
N GLU A 336 13.80 20.50 6.85
CA GLU A 336 13.56 21.93 6.61
C GLU A 336 13.55 22.29 5.12
N GLU A 337 12.79 23.33 4.73
CA GLU A 337 12.57 23.76 3.34
C GLU A 337 13.83 23.92 2.48
N SER A 338 14.98 24.25 3.09
CA SER A 338 16.26 24.38 2.40
C SER A 338 16.85 23.04 1.92
N SER A 339 16.42 21.93 2.54
CA SER A 339 16.91 20.56 2.31
C SER A 339 15.84 19.60 1.80
N SER A 340 14.55 19.93 1.97
CA SER A 340 13.42 19.06 1.66
C SER A 340 13.00 19.13 0.20
N LYS A 341 12.63 18.00 -0.39
CA LYS A 341 11.92 18.01 -1.67
C LYS A 341 10.59 18.75 -1.52
N VAL A 342 10.30 19.60 -2.50
CA VAL A 342 9.09 20.42 -2.53
C VAL A 342 7.85 19.54 -2.44
N THR A 343 6.90 19.92 -1.57
CA THR A 343 5.58 19.29 -1.51
C THR A 343 4.85 19.44 -2.83
N ALA A 344 4.35 18.34 -3.37
CA ALA A 344 3.55 18.33 -4.58
C ALA A 344 2.13 17.84 -4.27
N ILE A 345 1.12 18.54 -4.79
CA ILE A 345 -0.28 18.10 -4.75
C ILE A 345 -0.67 17.67 -6.17
N PHE A 346 -1.35 16.54 -6.28
CA PHE A 346 -1.79 15.95 -7.54
C PHE A 346 -3.31 16.10 -7.68
N ASP A 347 -3.73 16.95 -8.61
CA ASP A 347 -5.14 17.08 -9.03
C ASP A 347 -5.22 17.00 -10.57
N PRO A 348 -5.73 15.90 -11.14
CA PRO A 348 -6.28 14.73 -10.44
C PRO A 348 -5.20 13.88 -9.73
N PRO A 349 -5.59 13.04 -8.75
CA PRO A 349 -4.67 12.08 -8.14
C PRO A 349 -4.00 11.17 -9.19
N SER A 350 -2.72 10.85 -8.99
CA SER A 350 -1.87 10.18 -9.99
C SER A 350 -1.32 8.83 -9.49
N PRO A 351 -1.28 7.76 -10.32
CA PRO A 351 -0.64 6.51 -9.92
C PRO A 351 0.88 6.69 -9.77
N PHE A 352 1.53 5.74 -9.11
CA PHE A 352 2.99 5.68 -9.12
C PHE A 352 3.49 5.13 -10.46
N PRO A 353 4.65 5.59 -10.98
CA PRO A 353 5.19 5.10 -12.26
C PRO A 353 5.43 3.58 -12.30
N GLY A 354 5.79 2.97 -11.17
CA GLY A 354 6.04 1.52 -11.06
C GLY A 354 4.81 0.64 -10.79
N MET A 355 3.61 1.22 -10.78
CA MET A 355 2.37 0.45 -10.58
C MET A 355 1.84 -0.13 -11.90
N PRO A 356 1.24 -1.34 -11.89
CA PRO A 356 0.58 -1.88 -13.07
C PRO A 356 -0.54 -0.96 -13.56
N ALA A 357 -0.70 -0.80 -14.88
CA ALA A 357 -1.78 0.01 -15.43
C ALA A 357 -3.15 -0.69 -15.29
N ASP A 358 -3.17 -2.03 -15.40
CA ASP A 358 -4.37 -2.86 -15.40
C ASP A 358 -4.30 -3.95 -14.32
N GLU A 359 -5.47 -4.38 -13.81
CA GLU A 359 -5.56 -5.50 -12.87
C GLU A 359 -5.42 -6.81 -13.66
N GLU A 360 -4.32 -7.52 -13.48
CA GLU A 360 -4.12 -8.84 -14.07
C GLU A 360 -5.13 -9.86 -13.51
N ASP A 361 -5.57 -10.82 -14.35
CA ASP A 361 -6.60 -11.80 -13.98
C ASP A 361 -6.28 -12.56 -12.69
N TRP A 362 -5.02 -12.97 -12.51
CA TRP A 362 -4.60 -13.69 -11.30
C TRP A 362 -4.70 -12.81 -10.04
N VAL A 363 -4.44 -11.49 -10.14
CA VAL A 363 -4.58 -10.55 -9.03
C VAL A 363 -6.05 -10.45 -8.64
N HIS A 364 -6.92 -10.32 -9.65
CA HIS A 364 -8.36 -10.27 -9.45
C HIS A 364 -8.87 -11.55 -8.77
N GLU A 365 -8.47 -12.72 -9.27
CA GLU A 365 -8.84 -14.01 -8.71
C GLU A 365 -8.41 -14.15 -7.24
N GLU A 366 -7.15 -13.85 -6.92
CA GLU A 366 -6.64 -13.91 -5.54
C GLU A 366 -7.36 -12.93 -4.62
N ARG A 367 -7.66 -11.73 -5.12
CA ARG A 367 -8.45 -10.73 -4.39
C ARG A 367 -9.86 -11.22 -4.10
N MET A 368 -10.52 -11.88 -5.06
CA MET A 368 -11.84 -12.47 -4.86
C MET A 368 -11.82 -13.68 -3.94
N LYS A 369 -10.78 -14.51 -3.98
CA LYS A 369 -10.56 -15.60 -3.01
C LYS A 369 -10.42 -15.03 -1.60
N LEU A 370 -9.60 -14.00 -1.40
CA LEU A 370 -9.42 -13.34 -0.11
C LEU A 370 -10.73 -12.71 0.40
N LYS A 371 -11.48 -12.02 -0.47
CA LYS A 371 -12.80 -11.44 -0.14
C LYS A 371 -13.81 -12.52 0.25
N SER A 372 -13.86 -13.62 -0.49
CA SER A 372 -14.73 -14.77 -0.21
C SER A 372 -14.41 -15.42 1.14
N ARG A 373 -13.13 -15.56 1.48
CA ARG A 373 -12.68 -16.06 2.78
C ARG A 373 -13.13 -15.16 3.94
N ARG A 374 -13.08 -13.83 3.77
CA ARG A 374 -13.58 -12.87 4.77
C ARG A 374 -15.10 -12.93 4.91
N ASN A 375 -15.83 -12.96 3.79
CA ASN A 375 -17.29 -12.96 3.78
C ASN A 375 -17.92 -14.28 4.25
N GLY A 376 -17.31 -15.42 3.91
CA GLY A 376 -17.80 -16.74 4.26
C GLY A 376 -17.85 -17.00 5.77
N LYS A 377 -16.95 -16.37 6.53
CA LYS A 377 -16.88 -16.51 7.99
C LYS A 377 -18.03 -15.77 8.69
N GLY A 378 -18.36 -14.55 8.27
CA GLY A 378 -19.45 -13.77 8.87
C GLY A 378 -20.83 -14.43 8.74
N ARG A 379 -21.05 -15.20 7.67
CA ARG A 379 -22.32 -15.92 7.46
C ARG A 379 -22.51 -17.11 8.40
N LYS A 380 -21.45 -17.86 8.74
CA LYS A 380 -21.57 -19.03 9.63
C LYS A 380 -21.89 -18.62 11.08
N THR A 381 -21.31 -17.52 11.57
CA THR A 381 -21.50 -17.07 12.95
C THR A 381 -22.87 -16.41 13.15
N ARG A 382 -23.29 -15.50 12.25
CA ARG A 382 -24.63 -14.87 12.33
C ARG A 382 -25.76 -15.91 12.21
N GLY A 383 -25.62 -16.92 11.36
CA GLY A 383 -26.62 -17.98 11.24
C GLY A 383 -26.82 -18.79 12.52
N LYS A 384 -25.75 -19.04 13.29
CA LYS A 384 -25.82 -19.76 14.58
C LYS A 384 -26.33 -18.88 15.71
N GLN A 385 -25.86 -17.63 15.81
CA GLN A 385 -26.34 -16.69 16.85
C GLN A 385 -27.81 -16.30 16.64
N GLN A 386 -28.24 -16.09 15.40
CA GLN A 386 -29.64 -15.78 15.09
C GLN A 386 -30.55 -17.00 15.29
N ARG A 387 -30.03 -18.23 15.14
CA ARG A 387 -30.72 -19.46 15.57
C ARG A 387 -30.81 -19.60 17.10
N ARG A 388 -29.82 -19.13 17.86
CA ARG A 388 -29.82 -19.16 19.33
C ARG A 388 -30.67 -18.05 19.97
N ARG A 389 -30.73 -16.86 19.36
CA ARG A 389 -31.52 -15.71 19.86
C ARG A 389 -32.98 -15.71 19.41
N ARG A 390 -33.34 -16.47 18.37
CA ARG A 390 -34.74 -16.81 18.16
C ARG A 390 -35.10 -17.78 19.27
N SER A 391 -35.79 -17.26 20.28
CA SER A 391 -36.55 -18.07 21.23
C SER A 391 -37.20 -19.21 20.48
N TRP A 392 -37.16 -20.39 21.10
CA TRP A 392 -37.79 -21.61 20.64
C TRP A 392 -39.31 -21.47 20.68
N ASN A 393 -39.86 -20.50 19.94
CA ASN A 393 -41.24 -20.61 19.50
C ASN A 393 -41.25 -21.72 18.45
N PRO A 394 -41.88 -22.87 18.72
CA PRO A 394 -42.03 -23.91 17.72
C PRO A 394 -42.67 -23.26 16.51
N ARG A 395 -41.94 -23.22 15.40
CA ARG A 395 -42.53 -22.79 14.14
C ARG A 395 -43.63 -23.78 13.84
N VAL A 396 -44.87 -23.31 13.84
CA VAL A 396 -45.96 -24.04 13.20
C VAL A 396 -45.50 -24.30 11.77
N PRO A 397 -45.37 -25.57 11.34
CA PRO A 397 -44.97 -25.88 9.98
C PRO A 397 -45.89 -25.16 9.00
N ASP A 398 -45.32 -24.53 7.96
CA ASP A 398 -46.13 -23.96 6.89
C ASP A 398 -47.08 -25.05 6.35
N THR A 399 -48.35 -24.71 6.14
CA THR A 399 -49.29 -25.64 5.49
C THR A 399 -48.86 -25.90 4.04
N PRO A 400 -49.24 -27.03 3.42
CA PRO A 400 -48.97 -27.29 2.01
C PRO A 400 -49.42 -26.14 1.08
N GLU A 401 -50.53 -25.48 1.41
CA GLU A 401 -51.05 -24.30 0.71
C GLU A 401 -50.11 -23.10 0.80
N MET A 402 -49.59 -22.79 1.99
CA MET A 402 -48.61 -21.72 2.17
C MET A 402 -47.31 -22.01 1.41
N ILE A 403 -46.88 -23.27 1.36
CA ILE A 403 -45.69 -23.67 0.60
C ILE A 403 -45.93 -23.48 -0.91
N ALA A 404 -47.12 -23.86 -1.41
CA ALA A 404 -47.50 -23.66 -2.80
C ALA A 404 -47.54 -22.17 -3.17
N ALA A 405 -48.13 -21.32 -2.31
CA ALA A 405 -48.18 -19.87 -2.51
C ALA A 405 -46.76 -19.25 -2.57
N LYS A 406 -45.87 -19.61 -1.63
CA LYS A 406 -44.47 -19.15 -1.64
C LYS A 406 -43.71 -19.61 -2.88
N ARG A 407 -44.01 -20.81 -3.42
CA ARG A 407 -43.41 -21.31 -4.67
C ARG A 407 -43.92 -20.53 -5.88
N ALA A 408 -45.22 -20.26 -5.93
CA ALA A 408 -45.84 -19.46 -6.99
C ALA A 408 -45.28 -18.03 -7.01
N GLU A 409 -45.15 -17.38 -5.85
CA GLU A 409 -44.57 -16.05 -5.71
C GLU A 409 -43.11 -16.01 -6.20
N ARG A 410 -42.29 -16.98 -5.82
CA ARG A 410 -40.88 -17.08 -6.27
C ARG A 410 -40.77 -17.33 -7.77
N LYS A 411 -41.69 -18.10 -8.34
CA LYS A 411 -41.77 -18.35 -9.79
C LYS A 411 -42.13 -17.05 -10.51
N ALA A 412 -43.18 -16.36 -10.08
CA ALA A 412 -43.60 -15.07 -10.65
C ALA A 412 -42.49 -14.01 -10.57
N LYS A 413 -41.76 -13.95 -9.44
CA LYS A 413 -40.62 -13.03 -9.29
C LYS A 413 -39.48 -13.35 -10.26
N ARG A 414 -39.21 -14.63 -10.52
CA ARG A 414 -38.19 -15.06 -11.48
C ARG A 414 -38.58 -14.70 -12.91
N GLU A 415 -39.81 -15.00 -13.30
CA GLU A 415 -40.35 -14.64 -14.62
C GLU A 415 -40.35 -13.13 -14.86
N ARG A 416 -40.60 -12.31 -13.82
CA ARG A 416 -40.53 -10.86 -13.93
C ARG A 416 -39.10 -10.37 -14.20
N LEU A 417 -38.12 -10.86 -13.43
CA LEU A 417 -36.71 -10.50 -13.61
C LEU A 417 -36.18 -10.93 -14.97
N GLU A 418 -36.62 -12.09 -15.48
CA GLU A 418 -36.23 -12.58 -16.80
C GLU A 418 -36.80 -11.71 -17.92
N ARG A 419 -38.03 -11.21 -17.79
CA ARG A 419 -38.60 -10.23 -18.73
C ARG A 419 -37.90 -8.88 -18.67
N GLU A 420 -37.59 -8.40 -17.46
CA GLU A 420 -36.83 -7.14 -17.28
C GLU A 420 -35.46 -7.25 -17.98
N GLN A 421 -34.75 -8.38 -17.80
CA GLN A 421 -33.48 -8.64 -18.46
C GLN A 421 -33.62 -8.72 -20.00
N GLN A 422 -34.64 -9.40 -20.52
CA GLN A 422 -34.90 -9.46 -21.97
C GLN A 422 -35.20 -8.06 -22.56
N GLN A 423 -35.94 -7.22 -21.82
CA GLN A 423 -36.20 -5.84 -22.25
C GLN A 423 -34.94 -4.98 -22.26
N GLU A 424 -34.06 -5.14 -21.27
CA GLU A 424 -32.76 -4.46 -21.24
C GLU A 424 -31.87 -4.89 -22.42
N GLU A 425 -31.85 -6.19 -22.76
CA GLU A 425 -31.12 -6.72 -23.93
C GLU A 425 -31.68 -6.19 -25.26
N GLU A 426 -33.02 -6.11 -25.42
CA GLU A 426 -33.67 -5.56 -26.63
C GLU A 426 -33.44 -4.04 -26.78
N GLN A 427 -33.45 -3.29 -25.67
CA GLN A 427 -33.12 -1.86 -25.66
C GLN A 427 -31.65 -1.61 -26.01
N ALA A 428 -30.73 -2.43 -25.50
CA ALA A 428 -29.32 -2.35 -25.84
C ALA A 428 -29.07 -2.63 -27.34
N ALA A 429 -29.77 -3.61 -27.92
CA ALA A 429 -29.63 -3.97 -29.34
C ALA A 429 -30.19 -2.90 -30.29
N THR A 430 -31.22 -2.15 -29.88
CA THR A 430 -31.87 -1.13 -30.71
C THR A 430 -31.21 0.25 -30.61
N GLY A 431 -30.46 0.52 -29.53
CA GLY A 431 -29.78 1.80 -29.30
C GLY A 431 -28.45 2.01 -30.05
N GLU A 432 -27.97 1.01 -30.80
CA GLU A 432 -26.73 1.09 -31.61
C GLU A 432 -26.97 1.29 -33.12
N ALA A 433 -28.23 1.46 -33.54
CA ALA A 433 -28.62 1.77 -34.93
C ALA A 433 -29.04 3.23 -35.09
#